data_AF-A0AAD4YTT5-F1
#
_entry.id   AF-A0AAD4YTT5-F1
#
_cell.length_a   1.000
_cell.length_b   1.000
_cell.length_c   1.000
_cell.angle_alpha   90.00
_cell.angle_beta   90.00
_cell.angle_gamma   90.00
#
_symmetry.space_group_name_H-M   'P 1'
#
loop_
_entity.id
_entity.type
_entity.pdbx_description
1 polymer ?
#
loop_
_entity_poly.entity_id
_entity_poly.type
_entity_poly.pdbx_seq_one_letter_code
_entity_poly.pdbx_strand_id
1 'polypeptide(L)'
;MSSSFSIVAAIILVTICVLGNSKAQLSSTFYTTICPNVTSVVRGVVEQAQQNDIRIGAKLIQVHFHDCFVNGCDGSIMLDNADGIESEKDAVPNQSTDGYDVVDDIKTALENVCPGVVSCADILAIASQILVSASLSVTDE
;
A
#
# COMPACT_ATOMS: atom_id res chain seq x y z
N MET A 1 19.26 -21.25 -42.69
CA MET A 1 19.35 -21.54 -41.24
C MET A 1 20.25 -20.58 -40.46
N SER A 2 21.46 -20.22 -40.93
CA SER A 2 22.41 -19.37 -40.16
C SER A 2 21.90 -17.94 -39.87
N SER A 3 21.36 -17.23 -40.86
CA SER A 3 20.87 -15.84 -40.71
C SER A 3 19.69 -15.72 -39.72
N SER A 4 18.74 -16.67 -39.77
CA SER A 4 17.60 -16.71 -38.85
C SER A 4 18.04 -16.97 -37.40
N PHE A 5 19.09 -17.77 -37.19
CA PHE A 5 19.63 -18.04 -35.86
C PHE A 5 20.29 -16.80 -35.25
N SER A 6 21.04 -16.03 -36.06
CA SER A 6 21.66 -14.77 -35.63
C SER A 6 20.63 -13.70 -35.26
N ILE A 7 19.51 -13.61 -35.98
CA ILE A 7 18.43 -12.67 -35.67
C ILE A 7 17.76 -13.03 -34.33
N VAL A 8 17.46 -14.32 -34.10
CA VAL A 8 16.87 -14.78 -32.83
C VAL A 8 17.81 -14.53 -31.65
N ALA A 9 19.10 -14.78 -31.81
CA ALA A 9 20.10 -14.51 -30.77
C ALA A 9 20.20 -13.01 -30.43
N ALA A 10 20.15 -12.13 -31.45
CA ALA A 10 20.16 -10.68 -31.25
C ALA A 10 18.90 -10.20 -30.53
N ILE A 11 17.72 -10.74 -30.87
CA ILE A 11 16.47 -10.40 -30.18
C ILE A 11 16.53 -10.82 -28.72
N ILE A 12 16.96 -12.06 -28.41
CA ILE A 12 17.08 -12.54 -27.02
C ILE A 12 18.05 -11.66 -26.21
N LEU A 13 19.20 -11.29 -26.79
CA LEU A 13 20.17 -10.43 -26.14
C LEU A 13 19.60 -9.05 -25.84
N VAL A 14 18.88 -8.44 -26.80
CA VAL A 14 18.21 -7.15 -26.60
C VAL A 14 17.14 -7.26 -25.51
N THR A 15 16.32 -8.31 -25.49
CA THR A 15 15.30 -8.51 -24.45
C THR A 15 15.93 -8.64 -23.06
N ILE A 16 17.03 -9.37 -22.92
CA ILE A 16 17.76 -9.49 -21.65
C ILE A 16 18.34 -8.14 -21.19
N CYS A 17 18.85 -7.33 -22.11
CA CYS A 17 19.37 -5.99 -21.78
C CYS A 17 18.27 -4.99 -21.42
N VAL A 18 17.04 -5.17 -21.90
CA VAL A 18 15.89 -4.28 -21.63
C VAL A 18 15.14 -4.69 -20.35
N LEU A 19 15.28 -5.94 -19.89
CA LEU A 19 14.75 -6.40 -18.61
C LEU A 19 15.59 -5.80 -17.47
N GLY A 20 15.09 -4.72 -16.86
CA GLY A 20 15.64 -4.17 -15.63
C GLY A 20 15.59 -5.19 -14.49
N ASN A 21 16.59 -5.17 -13.61
CA ASN A 21 16.57 -5.97 -12.38
C ASN A 21 15.49 -5.42 -11.44
N SER A 22 14.47 -6.21 -11.11
CA SER A 22 13.53 -5.86 -10.04
C SER A 22 14.16 -6.20 -8.69
N LYS A 23 14.12 -5.26 -7.74
CA LYS A 23 14.52 -5.52 -6.35
C LYS A 23 13.31 -6.02 -5.56
N ALA A 24 13.10 -7.33 -5.53
CA ALA A 24 12.06 -7.96 -4.71
C ALA A 24 12.51 -8.04 -3.23
N GLN A 25 12.49 -6.90 -2.53
CA GLN A 25 12.91 -6.80 -1.12
C GLN A 25 11.75 -6.98 -0.12
N LEU A 26 10.51 -7.05 -0.59
CA LEU A 26 9.32 -7.21 0.24
C LEU A 26 9.20 -8.66 0.75
N SER A 27 8.70 -8.81 1.98
CA SER A 27 8.39 -10.11 2.58
C SER A 27 7.10 -10.03 3.39
N SER A 28 6.23 -11.04 3.26
CA SER A 28 5.04 -11.17 4.09
C SER A 28 5.35 -11.37 5.58
N THR A 29 6.60 -11.70 5.91
CA THR A 29 7.07 -11.92 7.28
C THR A 29 7.91 -10.76 7.81
N PHE A 30 7.99 -9.62 7.13
CA PHE A 30 8.86 -8.50 7.51
C PHE A 30 8.68 -8.07 8.98
N TYR A 31 7.44 -8.02 9.47
CA TYR A 31 7.12 -7.56 10.82
C TYR A 31 7.04 -8.67 11.88
N THR A 32 7.20 -9.96 11.54
CA THR A 32 6.90 -11.07 12.47
C THR A 32 7.73 -11.08 13.74
N THR A 33 8.96 -10.55 13.68
CA THR A 33 9.85 -10.47 14.85
C THR A 33 9.86 -9.08 15.49
N ILE A 34 9.70 -8.01 14.69
CA ILE A 34 9.90 -6.62 15.14
C ILE A 34 8.60 -5.92 15.54
N CYS A 35 7.45 -6.33 15.00
CA CYS A 35 6.13 -5.90 15.44
C CYS A 35 5.10 -7.03 15.21
N PRO A 36 5.15 -8.11 16.03
CA PRO A 36 4.37 -9.34 15.80
C PRO A 36 2.85 -9.13 15.78
N ASN A 37 2.37 -8.06 16.42
CA ASN A 37 0.95 -7.72 16.52
C ASN A 37 0.46 -6.75 15.43
N VAL A 38 1.27 -6.46 14.40
CA VAL A 38 0.89 -5.46 13.38
C VAL A 38 -0.49 -5.74 12.77
N THR A 39 -0.75 -6.97 12.32
CA THR A 39 -2.01 -7.31 11.67
C THR A 39 -3.20 -7.26 12.62
N SER A 40 -3.04 -7.65 13.90
CA SER A 40 -4.13 -7.62 14.87
C SER A 40 -4.46 -6.20 15.31
N VAL A 41 -3.45 -5.33 15.49
CA VAL A 41 -3.65 -3.91 15.80
C VAL A 41 -4.35 -3.20 14.65
N VAL A 42 -3.84 -3.36 13.41
CA VAL A 42 -4.48 -2.77 12.22
C VAL A 42 -5.92 -3.25 12.09
N ARG A 43 -6.17 -4.56 12.25
CA ARG A 43 -7.51 -5.15 12.18
C ARG A 43 -8.48 -4.52 13.17
N GLY A 44 -8.08 -4.40 14.44
CA GLY A 44 -8.94 -3.82 15.47
C GLY A 44 -9.37 -2.39 15.16
N VAL A 45 -8.46 -1.56 14.66
CA VAL A 45 -8.77 -0.18 14.29
C VAL A 45 -9.69 -0.12 13.07
N VAL A 46 -9.42 -0.88 12.00
CA VAL A 46 -10.27 -0.85 10.80
C VAL A 46 -11.67 -1.42 11.05
N GLU A 47 -11.79 -2.46 11.89
CA GLU A 47 -13.10 -3.01 12.28
C GLU A 47 -13.91 -1.97 13.08
N GLN A 48 -13.25 -1.24 13.99
CA GLN A 48 -13.89 -0.15 14.72
C GLN A 48 -14.31 1.00 13.80
N ALA A 49 -13.45 1.40 12.85
CA ALA A 49 -13.78 2.42 11.87
C ALA A 49 -14.96 1.99 10.97
N GLN A 50 -15.01 0.71 10.60
CA GLN A 50 -16.07 0.15 9.76
C GLN A 50 -17.45 0.17 10.44
N GLN A 51 -17.49 0.08 11.78
CA GLN A 51 -18.74 0.25 12.55
C GLN A 51 -19.32 1.66 12.41
N ASN A 52 -18.46 2.67 12.21
CA ASN A 52 -18.87 4.07 12.05
C ASN A 52 -19.14 4.43 10.58
N ASP A 53 -18.33 3.91 9.63
CA ASP A 53 -18.54 4.09 8.20
C ASP A 53 -18.24 2.79 7.43
N ILE A 54 -19.31 2.13 6.95
CA ILE A 54 -19.21 0.89 6.18
C ILE A 54 -18.36 1.04 4.90
N ARG A 55 -18.19 2.27 4.39
CA ARG A 55 -17.43 2.55 3.17
C ARG A 55 -15.94 2.65 3.43
N ILE A 56 -15.47 2.52 4.67
CA ILE A 56 -14.03 2.65 4.97
C ILE A 56 -13.17 1.68 4.18
N GLY A 57 -13.69 0.48 3.87
CA GLY A 57 -13.07 -0.47 2.94
C GLY A 57 -12.75 0.14 1.58
N ALA A 58 -13.76 0.73 0.94
CA ALA A 58 -13.60 1.36 -0.36
C ALA A 58 -12.68 2.60 -0.29
N LYS A 59 -12.78 3.39 0.78
CA LYS A 59 -11.94 4.57 1.02
C LYS A 59 -10.45 4.20 1.11
N LEU A 60 -10.08 3.27 2.00
CA LEU A 60 -8.67 2.90 2.19
C LEU A 60 -8.06 2.17 0.98
N ILE A 61 -8.83 1.34 0.28
CA ILE A 61 -8.37 0.72 -0.97
C ILE A 61 -8.08 1.79 -2.03
N GLN A 62 -8.93 2.83 -2.12
CA GLN A 62 -8.70 3.95 -3.02
C GLN A 62 -7.44 4.72 -2.61
N VAL A 63 -7.24 5.04 -1.33
CA VAL A 63 -5.99 5.68 -0.85
C VAL A 63 -4.76 4.86 -1.24
N HIS A 64 -4.77 3.55 -0.97
CA HIS A 64 -3.66 2.66 -1.32
C HIS A 64 -3.40 2.61 -2.83
N PHE A 65 -4.46 2.56 -3.64
CA PHE A 65 -4.34 2.63 -5.09
C PHE A 65 -3.68 3.94 -5.54
N HIS A 66 -4.15 5.08 -5.03
CA HIS A 66 -3.62 6.39 -5.42
C HIS A 66 -2.16 6.58 -4.98
N ASP A 67 -1.77 6.10 -3.80
CA ASP A 67 -0.37 6.04 -3.35
C ASP A 67 0.48 5.26 -4.36
N CYS A 68 0.10 4.01 -4.64
CA CYS A 68 0.87 3.15 -5.54
C CYS A 68 0.95 3.66 -6.99
N PHE A 69 -0.04 4.42 -7.46
CA PHE A 69 -0.10 4.86 -8.85
C PHE A 69 0.79 6.07 -9.14
N VAL A 70 1.11 6.87 -8.12
CA VAL A 70 1.96 8.05 -8.23
C VAL A 70 3.30 7.73 -7.57
N ASN A 71 4.34 7.53 -8.38
CA ASN A 71 5.72 7.26 -7.93
C ASN A 71 5.95 6.01 -7.05
N GLY A 72 4.90 5.26 -6.70
CA GLY A 72 4.97 3.95 -6.06
C GLY A 72 4.38 3.94 -4.65
N CYS A 73 4.25 2.75 -4.07
CA CYS A 73 3.63 2.59 -2.74
C CYS A 73 4.61 3.01 -1.63
N ASP A 74 4.76 4.32 -1.40
CA ASP A 74 5.75 4.90 -0.49
C ASP A 74 5.12 5.74 0.65
N GLY A 75 3.79 5.86 0.68
CA GLY A 75 3.05 6.63 1.68
C GLY A 75 3.11 8.14 1.46
N SER A 76 3.61 8.60 0.31
CA SER A 76 3.67 10.02 -0.06
C SER A 76 2.30 10.69 -0.06
N ILE A 77 1.23 9.95 -0.39
CA ILE A 77 -0.14 10.47 -0.36
C ILE A 77 -0.58 10.94 1.04
N MET A 78 0.08 10.45 2.10
CA MET A 78 -0.23 10.82 3.47
C MET A 78 0.34 12.17 3.90
N LEU A 79 1.27 12.75 3.13
CA LEU A 79 1.95 13.99 3.48
C LEU A 79 1.05 15.20 3.25
N ASP A 80 0.95 16.07 4.25
CA ASP A 80 0.25 17.36 4.16
C ASP A 80 1.15 18.46 3.57
N ASN A 81 0.53 19.58 3.21
CA ASN A 81 1.28 20.75 2.76
C ASN A 81 2.24 21.24 3.84
N ALA A 82 3.44 21.61 3.39
CA ALA A 82 4.46 22.25 4.21
C ALA A 82 5.28 23.20 3.35
N ASP A 83 6.21 23.95 3.96
CA ASP A 83 7.07 24.87 3.23
C ASP A 83 7.86 24.14 2.13
N GLY A 84 7.54 24.41 0.88
CA GLY A 84 8.14 23.76 -0.29
C GLY A 84 7.60 22.37 -0.64
N ILE A 85 6.51 21.92 0.00
CA ILE A 85 5.83 20.65 -0.28
C ILE A 85 4.37 20.93 -0.61
N GLU A 86 3.98 20.64 -1.85
CA GLU A 86 2.58 20.59 -2.27
C GLU A 86 2.06 19.16 -2.06
N SER A 87 0.99 19.02 -1.28
CA SER A 87 0.41 17.73 -0.93
C SER A 87 -0.29 17.09 -2.12
N GLU A 88 -0.10 15.79 -2.29
CA GLU A 88 -0.87 15.00 -3.24
C GLU A 88 -2.36 14.98 -2.90
N LYS A 89 -2.75 15.17 -1.64
CA LYS A 89 -4.16 15.21 -1.20
C LYS A 89 -4.96 16.31 -1.90
N ASP A 90 -4.32 17.42 -2.25
CA ASP A 90 -4.97 18.57 -2.88
C ASP A 90 -5.09 18.44 -4.40
N ALA A 91 -4.41 17.46 -4.99
CA ALA A 91 -4.53 17.18 -6.41
C ALA A 91 -5.99 16.85 -6.77
N VAL A 92 -6.46 17.36 -7.91
CA VAL A 92 -7.87 17.18 -8.35
C VAL A 92 -8.38 15.73 -8.24
N PRO A 93 -7.61 14.68 -8.61
CA PRO A 93 -8.06 13.30 -8.45
C PRO A 93 -8.24 12.83 -7.00
N ASN A 94 -7.58 13.50 -6.04
CA ASN A 94 -7.52 13.11 -4.64
C ASN A 94 -8.44 13.95 -3.73
N GLN A 95 -9.07 15.01 -4.24
CA GLN A 95 -10.00 15.84 -3.47
C GLN A 95 -11.24 15.07 -2.98
N SER A 96 -11.59 13.96 -3.63
CA SER A 96 -12.65 13.06 -3.21
C SER A 96 -12.15 11.85 -2.43
N THR A 97 -10.83 11.72 -2.25
CA THR A 97 -10.22 10.65 -1.47
C THR A 97 -10.34 10.97 0.02
N ASP A 98 -10.64 9.96 0.82
CA ASP A 98 -10.98 10.10 2.24
C ASP A 98 -10.46 8.85 2.99
N GLY A 99 -10.55 8.85 4.32
CA GLY A 99 -10.07 7.77 5.20
C GLY A 99 -8.63 7.94 5.67
N TYR A 100 -8.02 9.10 5.43
CA TYR A 100 -6.68 9.43 5.93
C TYR A 100 -6.60 9.39 7.46
N ASP A 101 -7.67 9.83 8.13
CA ASP A 101 -7.83 9.81 9.58
C ASP A 101 -7.73 8.40 10.17
N VAL A 102 -8.32 7.40 9.51
CA VAL A 102 -8.22 6.00 9.94
C VAL A 102 -6.79 5.47 9.80
N VAL A 103 -6.04 5.92 8.79
CA VAL A 103 -4.61 5.58 8.66
C VAL A 103 -3.80 6.19 9.80
N ASP A 104 -4.11 7.42 10.19
CA ASP A 104 -3.47 8.09 11.33
C ASP A 104 -3.80 7.40 12.66
N ASP A 105 -5.04 6.94 12.85
CA ASP A 105 -5.45 6.15 14.02
C ASP A 105 -4.71 4.81 14.08
N ILE A 106 -4.58 4.11 12.94
CA ILE A 106 -3.79 2.87 12.85
C ILE A 106 -2.32 3.16 13.20
N LYS A 107 -1.75 4.22 12.62
CA LYS A 107 -0.36 4.61 12.87
C LYS A 107 -0.15 4.93 14.34
N THR A 108 -1.05 5.69 14.96
CA THR A 108 -1.03 6.01 16.39
C THR A 108 -1.08 4.74 17.25
N ALA A 109 -1.99 3.81 16.94
CA ALA A 109 -2.09 2.55 17.65
C ALA A 109 -0.82 1.69 17.52
N LEU A 110 -0.21 1.65 16.33
CA LEU A 110 1.04 0.92 16.09
C LEU A 110 2.24 1.57 16.78
N GLU A 111 2.36 2.89 16.77
CA GLU A 111 3.45 3.60 17.45
C GLU A 111 3.41 3.40 18.97
N ASN A 112 2.22 3.19 19.55
CA ASN A 112 2.09 2.82 20.97
C ASN A 112 2.58 1.40 21.29
N VAL A 113 2.65 0.51 20.28
CA VAL A 113 3.02 -0.91 20.45
C VAL A 113 4.45 -1.17 19.98
N CYS A 114 4.85 -0.60 18.86
CA CYS A 114 6.15 -0.79 18.20
C CYS A 114 6.63 0.53 17.58
N PRO A 115 7.19 1.46 18.39
CA PRO A 115 7.56 2.79 17.94
C PRO A 115 8.59 2.79 16.81
N GLY A 116 8.33 3.56 15.75
CA GLY A 116 9.23 3.75 14.61
C GLY A 116 9.44 2.50 13.76
N VAL A 117 8.58 1.49 13.86
CA VAL A 117 8.76 0.20 13.16
C VAL A 117 7.96 0.12 11.88
N VAL A 118 6.64 0.35 11.94
CA VAL A 118 5.73 0.08 10.80
C VAL A 118 5.60 1.33 9.92
N SER A 119 5.87 1.18 8.62
CA SER A 119 5.76 2.27 7.65
C SER A 119 4.29 2.62 7.32
N CYS A 120 4.01 3.86 6.92
CA CYS A 120 2.67 4.26 6.48
C CYS A 120 2.25 3.57 5.18
N ALA A 121 3.20 3.32 4.26
CA ALA A 121 2.97 2.55 3.05
C ALA A 121 2.47 1.13 3.36
N ASP A 122 3.09 0.45 4.34
CA ASP A 122 2.66 -0.88 4.76
C ASP A 122 1.31 -0.85 5.49
N ILE A 123 0.99 0.23 6.22
CA ILE A 123 -0.33 0.40 6.82
C ILE A 123 -1.41 0.43 5.72
N LEU A 124 -1.20 1.21 4.65
CA LEU A 124 -2.13 1.27 3.52
C LEU A 124 -2.35 -0.10 2.88
N ALA A 125 -1.26 -0.85 2.66
CA ALA A 125 -1.31 -2.20 2.08
C ALA A 125 -2.04 -3.21 3.00
N ILE A 126 -1.65 -3.26 4.28
CA ILE A 126 -2.21 -4.21 5.26
C ILE A 126 -3.69 -3.90 5.53
N ALA A 127 -4.05 -2.63 5.72
CA ALA A 127 -5.44 -2.22 5.95
C ALA A 127 -6.33 -2.57 4.74
N SER A 128 -5.87 -2.27 3.53
CA SER A 128 -6.59 -2.63 2.29
C SER A 128 -6.80 -4.14 2.18
N GLN A 129 -5.77 -4.94 2.45
CA GLN A 129 -5.87 -6.41 2.43
C GLN A 129 -6.91 -6.93 3.44
N ILE A 130 -6.89 -6.42 4.67
CA ILE A 130 -7.83 -6.81 5.72
C ILE A 130 -9.26 -6.47 5.32
N LEU A 131 -9.50 -5.26 4.80
CA LEU A 131 -10.84 -4.80 4.46
C LEU A 131 -11.44 -5.55 3.26
N VAL A 132 -10.63 -5.89 2.25
CA VAL A 132 -11.07 -6.76 1.15
C VAL A 132 -11.43 -8.15 1.69
N SER A 133 -10.59 -8.71 2.56
CA SER A 133 -10.83 -10.05 3.13
C SER A 133 -12.10 -10.07 3.99
N ALA A 134 -12.32 -9.03 4.79
CA ALA A 134 -13.51 -8.88 5.62
C ALA A 134 -14.79 -8.71 4.78
N SER A 135 -14.71 -8.01 3.65
CA SER A 135 -15.85 -7.83 2.74
C SER A 135 -16.33 -9.15 2.13
N LEU A 136 -15.42 -10.10 1.89
CA LEU A 136 -15.77 -11.44 1.42
C LEU A 136 -16.44 -12.29 2.50
N SER A 137 -16.09 -12.12 3.78
CA SER A 137 -16.77 -12.83 4.87
C SER A 137 -18.18 -12.33 5.15
N VAL A 138 -18.54 -11.11 4.73
CA VAL A 138 -19.91 -10.58 4.85
C VAL A 138 -20.83 -11.13 3.76
N THR A 139 -20.30 -11.62 2.63
CA THR A 139 -21.10 -12.20 1.54
C THR A 139 -21.48 -13.66 1.75
N ASP A 140 -21.05 -14.28 2.86
CA ASP A 140 -21.34 -15.68 3.21
C ASP A 140 -22.48 -15.85 4.25
N GLU A 141 -23.16 -14.77 4.67
CA GLU A 141 -24.47 -14.80 5.35
C GLU A 141 -25.59 -14.29 4.44
#